data_AF-A0A538RYN5-F1
#
_entry.id   AF-A0A538RYN5-F1
#
_cell.length_a   1.000
_cell.length_b   1.000
_cell.length_c   1.000
_cell.angle_alpha   90.00
_cell.angle_beta   90.00
_cell.angle_gamma   90.00
#
_symmetry.space_group_name_H-M   'P 1'
#
loop_
_entity.id
_entity.type
_entity.pdbx_description
1 polymer ?
#
loop_
_entity_poly.entity_id
_entity_poly.type
_entity_poly.pdbx_seq_one_letter_code
_entity_poly.pdbx_strand_id
1 'polypeptide(L)'
;MELRFESGKLINTATESDIRENLQAERFAVLSADPDTYIQCAKKRRPPGEYDLEYQAGSLEEHYRAIDRPIDYGRVLQALCNYLKYDASWRDNFRWEKMSLSPPPSQGKDDSR
;
A
#
# COMPACT_ATOMS: atom_id res chain seq x y z
N MET A 1 -11.45 5.62 -7.40
CA MET A 1 -10.56 4.74 -6.61
C MET A 1 -11.34 4.24 -5.41
N GLU A 2 -11.11 2.98 -5.06
CA GLU A 2 -11.67 2.30 -3.89
C GLU A 2 -10.69 2.43 -2.71
N LEU A 3 -11.20 2.81 -1.52
CA LEU A 3 -10.42 2.85 -0.29
C LEU A 3 -10.93 1.78 0.69
N ARG A 4 -10.03 0.89 1.12
CA ARG A 4 -10.30 -0.19 2.05
C ARG A 4 -9.43 -0.05 3.29
N PHE A 5 -10.02 -0.27 4.45
CA PHE A 5 -9.32 -0.25 5.73
C PHE A 5 -9.28 -1.62 6.40
N GLU A 6 -8.38 -1.79 7.39
CA GLU A 6 -8.27 -3.01 8.21
C GLU A 6 -9.61 -3.39 8.87
N SER A 7 -10.38 -2.39 9.33
CA SER A 7 -11.70 -2.59 9.93
C SER A 7 -12.74 -3.23 9.01
N GLY A 8 -12.43 -3.40 7.71
CA GLY A 8 -13.37 -3.85 6.69
C GLY A 8 -14.20 -2.72 6.10
N LYS A 9 -14.05 -1.47 6.59
CA LYS A 9 -14.68 -0.30 5.99
C LYS A 9 -14.22 -0.15 4.54
N LEU A 10 -15.19 0.01 3.65
CA LEU A 10 -15.00 0.12 2.21
C LEU A 10 -15.67 1.39 1.68
N ILE A 11 -14.93 2.17 0.90
CA ILE A 11 -15.42 3.39 0.26
C ILE A 11 -15.13 3.27 -1.25
N ASN A 12 -16.18 3.06 -2.04
CA ASN A 12 -16.05 2.80 -3.49
C ASN A 12 -15.64 4.03 -4.31
N THR A 13 -15.80 5.24 -3.75
CA THR A 13 -15.43 6.50 -4.40
C THR A 13 -14.74 7.38 -3.36
N ALA A 14 -13.48 7.07 -3.10
CA ALA A 14 -12.70 7.72 -2.06
C ALA A 14 -12.51 9.22 -2.36
N THR A 15 -12.59 10.03 -1.31
CA THR A 15 -12.23 11.45 -1.32
C THR A 15 -11.01 11.70 -0.43
N GLU A 16 -10.45 12.89 -0.52
CA GLU A 16 -9.37 13.30 0.39
C GLU A 16 -9.85 13.34 1.85
N SER A 17 -11.10 13.73 2.10
CA SER A 17 -11.69 13.76 3.44
C SER A 17 -11.75 12.36 4.04
N ASP A 18 -12.16 11.37 3.25
CA ASP A 18 -12.23 9.97 3.69
C ASP A 18 -10.86 9.46 4.18
N ILE A 19 -9.79 9.78 3.47
CA ILE A 19 -8.43 9.42 3.89
C ILE A 19 -8.08 10.14 5.20
N ARG A 20 -8.29 11.46 5.26
CA ARG A 20 -7.94 12.31 6.41
C ARG A 20 -8.65 11.92 7.69
N GLU A 21 -9.93 11.58 7.59
CA GLU A 21 -10.78 11.29 8.75
C GLU A 21 -10.53 9.88 9.32
N ASN A 22 -10.09 8.93 8.49
CA ASN A 22 -10.06 7.52 8.88
C ASN A 22 -8.63 6.96 9.07
N LEU A 23 -7.64 7.42 8.30
CA LEU A 23 -6.30 6.82 8.27
C LEU A 23 -5.64 6.73 9.65
N GLN A 24 -5.81 7.75 10.50
CA GLN A 24 -5.19 7.76 11.83
C GLN A 24 -5.77 6.69 12.77
N ALA A 25 -7.02 6.27 12.60
CA ALA A 25 -7.64 5.22 13.41
C ALA A 25 -7.25 3.80 12.95
N GLU A 26 -6.83 3.66 11.69
CA GLU A 26 -6.66 2.36 11.03
C GLU A 26 -5.19 1.93 11.06
N ARG A 27 -4.92 0.63 11.24
CA ARG A 27 -3.52 0.15 11.15
C ARG A 27 -3.09 -0.12 9.72
N PHE A 28 -4.04 -0.29 8.82
CA PHE A 28 -3.79 -0.62 7.43
C PHE A 28 -4.84 0.04 6.53
N ALA A 29 -4.40 0.51 5.37
CA ALA A 29 -5.26 1.09 4.34
C ALA A 29 -4.73 0.76 2.95
N VAL A 30 -5.64 0.49 2.00
CA VAL A 30 -5.35 0.28 0.58
C VAL A 30 -6.22 1.24 -0.23
N LEU A 31 -5.59 2.01 -1.11
CA LEU A 31 -6.26 2.84 -2.10
C LEU A 31 -6.00 2.27 -3.50
N SER A 32 -7.03 1.72 -4.12
CA SER A 32 -6.95 0.96 -5.36
C SER A 32 -7.60 1.72 -6.52
N ALA A 33 -6.89 1.81 -7.64
CA ALA A 33 -7.47 2.17 -8.93
C ALA A 33 -8.20 0.97 -9.55
N ASP A 34 -7.61 -0.20 -9.43
CA ASP A 34 -8.13 -1.52 -9.79
C ASP A 34 -7.48 -2.60 -8.88
N PRO A 35 -7.86 -3.89 -8.96
CA PRO A 35 -7.33 -4.93 -8.09
C PRO A 35 -5.81 -5.10 -8.13
N ASP A 36 -5.17 -4.79 -9.26
CA ASP A 36 -3.73 -4.99 -9.46
C ASP A 36 -2.92 -3.69 -9.43
N THR A 37 -3.60 -2.54 -9.31
CA THR A 37 -3.01 -1.20 -9.28
C THR A 37 -3.48 -0.43 -8.04
N TYR A 38 -2.60 -0.33 -7.05
CA TYR A 38 -2.93 0.26 -5.75
C TYR A 38 -1.71 0.84 -5.03
N ILE A 39 -1.96 1.69 -4.04
CA ILE A 39 -1.02 2.08 -3.00
C ILE A 39 -1.58 1.64 -1.64
N GLN A 40 -0.73 1.11 -0.77
CA GLN A 40 -1.12 0.66 0.57
C GLN A 40 -0.15 1.11 1.63
N CYS A 41 -0.63 1.21 2.87
CA CYS A 41 0.20 1.49 4.02
C CYS A 41 -0.17 0.64 5.24
N ALA A 42 0.82 0.33 6.07
CA ALA A 42 0.65 -0.38 7.33
C ALA A 42 1.41 0.30 8.46
N LYS A 43 0.78 0.52 9.62
CA LYS A 43 1.45 0.99 10.84
C LYS A 43 2.42 -0.06 11.35
N LYS A 44 3.69 0.33 11.49
CA LYS A 44 4.71 -0.50 12.12
C LYS A 44 4.47 -0.59 13.61
N ARG A 45 4.69 -1.79 14.16
CA ARG A 45 4.72 -2.00 15.62
C ARG A 45 6.00 -1.42 16.24
N ARG A 46 7.11 -1.47 15.50
CA ARG A 46 8.42 -0.96 15.92
C ARG A 46 9.20 -0.38 14.73
N PRO A 47 9.73 0.86 14.83
CA PRO A 47 9.39 1.83 15.88
C PRO A 47 7.92 2.30 15.75
N PRO A 48 7.27 2.70 16.85
CA PRO A 48 5.89 3.20 16.81
C PRO A 48 5.82 4.53 16.05
N GLY A 49 4.71 4.75 15.33
CA GLY A 49 4.49 5.97 14.54
C GLY A 49 5.09 5.93 13.14
N GLU A 50 5.88 4.91 12.80
CA GLU A 50 6.29 4.64 11.43
C GLU A 50 5.27 3.79 10.66
N TYR A 51 5.35 3.90 9.35
CA TYR A 51 4.57 3.13 8.40
C TYR A 51 5.48 2.40 7.43
N ASP A 52 5.02 1.25 6.95
CA ASP A 52 5.42 0.72 5.66
C ASP A 52 4.45 1.26 4.60
N LEU A 53 4.99 1.62 3.45
CA LEU A 53 4.26 2.15 2.30
C LEU A 53 4.67 1.33 1.07
N GLU A 54 3.70 0.81 0.35
CA GLU A 54 3.90 -0.09 -0.79
C GLU A 54 2.96 0.29 -1.92
N TYR A 55 3.31 -0.03 -3.16
CA TYR A 55 2.41 0.07 -4.30
C TYR A 55 2.61 -1.07 -5.27
N GLN A 56 1.55 -1.43 -5.97
CA GLN A 56 1.56 -2.36 -7.09
C GLN A 56 1.10 -1.64 -8.36
N ALA A 57 1.76 -1.90 -9.49
CA ALA A 57 1.43 -1.31 -10.78
C ALA A 57 1.08 -2.40 -11.81
N GLY A 58 -0.16 -2.90 -11.74
CA GLY A 58 -0.74 -3.82 -12.72
C GLY A 58 -0.34 -5.29 -12.58
N SER A 59 0.73 -5.61 -11.84
CA SER A 59 1.12 -7.00 -11.57
C SER A 59 1.93 -7.15 -10.28
N LEU A 60 1.97 -8.36 -9.73
CA LEU A 60 2.81 -8.71 -8.58
C LEU A 60 4.30 -8.55 -8.85
N GLU A 61 4.73 -8.68 -10.11
CA GLU A 61 6.11 -8.40 -10.49
C GLU A 61 6.40 -6.92 -10.28
N GLU A 62 5.47 -6.02 -10.60
CA GLU A 62 5.59 -4.57 -10.44
C GLU A 62 5.09 -4.11 -9.06
N HIS A 63 5.50 -4.82 -7.99
CA HIS A 63 5.25 -4.46 -6.61
C HIS A 63 6.50 -3.85 -5.97
N TYR A 64 6.32 -2.71 -5.30
CA TYR A 64 7.40 -1.92 -4.72
C TYR A 64 7.09 -1.53 -3.27
N ARG A 65 8.15 -1.42 -2.47
CA ARG A 65 8.08 -0.86 -1.11
C ARG A 65 8.93 0.40 -1.01
N ALA A 66 8.41 1.42 -0.32
CA ALA A 66 9.19 2.60 -0.02
C ALA A 66 10.26 2.25 1.02
N ILE A 67 11.51 2.67 0.79
CA ILE A 67 12.66 2.37 1.66
C ILE A 67 13.18 3.57 2.44
N ASP A 68 12.63 4.76 2.21
CA ASP A 68 12.96 5.92 3.04
C ASP A 68 12.48 5.70 4.46
N ARG A 69 13.29 6.04 5.46
CA ARG A 69 12.91 5.95 6.86
C ARG A 69 13.36 7.22 7.60
N PRO A 70 12.53 7.77 8.50
CA PRO A 70 11.18 7.30 8.84
C PRO A 70 10.13 7.66 7.77
N ILE A 71 9.07 6.86 7.68
CA ILE A 71 7.82 7.23 7.00
C ILE A 71 6.79 7.45 8.09
N ASP A 72 6.47 8.71 8.38
CA ASP A 72 5.48 9.07 9.38
C ASP A 72 4.07 9.20 8.78
N TYR A 73 3.10 9.49 9.65
CA TYR A 73 1.70 9.70 9.26
C TYR A 73 1.54 10.79 8.19
N GLY A 74 2.26 11.91 8.31
CA GLY A 74 2.14 13.03 7.37
C GLY A 74 2.60 12.63 5.96
N ARG A 75 3.71 11.90 5.86
CA ARG A 75 4.23 11.39 4.57
C ARG A 75 3.27 10.39 3.93
N VAL A 76 2.73 9.44 4.71
CA VAL A 76 1.74 8.48 4.19
C VAL A 76 0.47 9.18 3.74
N LEU A 77 -0.06 10.07 4.58
CA LEU A 77 -1.27 10.81 4.27
C LEU A 77 -1.11 11.62 2.98
N GLN A 78 0.01 12.31 2.81
CA GLN A 78 0.30 13.05 1.59
C GLN A 78 0.40 12.12 0.37
N ALA A 79 1.08 10.97 0.50
CA ALA A 79 1.22 10.00 -0.59
C ALA A 79 -0.13 9.46 -1.07
N LEU A 80 -1.01 9.05 -0.14
CA LEU A 80 -2.36 8.57 -0.48
C LEU A 80 -3.20 9.67 -1.15
N CYS A 81 -3.14 10.91 -0.65
CA CYS A 81 -3.86 12.03 -1.25
C CYS A 81 -3.34 12.38 -2.65
N ASN A 82 -2.03 12.32 -2.87
CA ASN A 82 -1.44 12.59 -4.19
C ASN A 82 -1.75 11.46 -5.17
N TYR A 83 -1.71 10.21 -4.73
CA TYR A 83 -2.17 9.06 -5.52
C TYR A 83 -3.62 9.22 -5.96
N LEU A 84 -4.52 9.58 -5.03
CA LEU A 84 -5.93 9.82 -5.32
C LEU A 84 -6.15 10.87 -6.43
N LYS A 85 -5.27 11.87 -6.49
CA LYS A 85 -5.33 12.98 -7.45
C LYS A 85 -4.55 12.72 -8.75
N TYR A 86 -4.00 11.52 -8.93
CA TYR A 86 -3.09 11.18 -10.04
C TYR A 86 -1.84 12.08 -10.11
N ASP A 87 -1.40 12.62 -8.97
CA ASP A 87 -0.21 13.47 -8.87
C ASP A 87 1.03 12.59 -8.67
N ALA A 88 1.92 12.55 -9.67
CA ALA A 88 3.11 11.70 -9.68
C ALA A 88 4.06 11.89 -8.47
N SER A 89 3.95 13.00 -7.73
CA SER A 89 4.76 13.24 -6.53
C SER A 89 4.54 12.20 -5.42
N TRP A 90 3.44 11.43 -5.42
CA TRP A 90 3.28 10.29 -4.50
C TRP A 90 4.40 9.25 -4.70
N ARG A 91 4.91 9.12 -5.93
CA ARG A 91 5.99 8.20 -6.29
C ARG A 91 7.33 8.90 -6.19
N ASP A 92 7.45 10.11 -6.71
CA ASP A 92 8.73 10.80 -6.85
C ASP A 92 9.31 11.27 -5.49
N ASN A 93 8.47 11.45 -4.47
CA ASN A 93 8.89 11.83 -3.12
C ASN A 93 9.42 10.66 -2.26
N PHE A 94 9.57 9.47 -2.85
CA PHE A 94 10.07 8.28 -2.17
C PHE A 94 11.08 7.53 -3.02
N ARG A 95 12.05 6.90 -2.35
CA ARG A 95 12.83 5.82 -2.95
C ARG A 95 12.08 4.49 -2.79
N TRP A 96 12.02 3.74 -3.88
CA TRP A 96 11.30 2.48 -3.96
C TRP A 96 12.24 1.32 -4.26
N GLU A 97 11.95 0.18 -3.66
CA GLU A 97 12.62 -1.09 -3.92
C GLU A 97 11.59 -2.10 -4.42
N LYS A 98 11.91 -2.76 -5.53
CA LYS A 98 11.07 -3.81 -6.11
C LYS A 98 11.05 -5.03 -5.17
N MET A 99 9.86 -5.50 -4.83
CA MET A 99 9.69 -6.65 -3.94
C MET A 99 9.88 -7.95 -4.71
N SER A 100 10.72 -8.85 -4.19
CA SER A 100 10.88 -10.19 -4.74
C SER A 100 9.82 -11.13 -4.15
N LEU A 101 8.63 -11.12 -4.74
CA LEU A 101 7.53 -12.02 -4.39
C LEU A 101 7.61 -13.30 -5.22
N SER A 102 8.61 -14.14 -4.95
CA SER A 102 8.65 -15.48 -5.54
C SER A 102 7.47 -16.29 -4.98
N PRO A 103 6.66 -16.98 -5.82
CA PRO A 103 5.74 -17.98 -5.29
C PRO A 103 6.57 -19.02 -4.51
N PRO A 104 6.07 -19.53 -3.37
CA PRO A 104 6.73 -20.64 -2.70
C PRO A 104 6.90 -21.78 -3.72
N PRO A 105 8.03 -22.51 -3.71
CA PRO A 105 8.22 -23.61 -4.65
C PRO A 105 7.02 -24.54 -4.52
N SER A 106 6.34 -24.80 -5.64
CA SER A 106 5.24 -25.74 -5.70
C SER A 106 5.77 -27.04 -5.11
N GLN A 107 5.23 -27.49 -3.98
CA GLN A 107 5.45 -28.85 -3.53
C GLN A 107 4.90 -29.75 -4.63
N GLY A 108 5.79 -30.23 -5.49
CA GLY A 108 5.48 -31.30 -6.41
C GLY A 108 4.93 -32.44 -5.57
N LYS A 109 3.65 -32.75 -5.76
CA LYS A 109 3.12 -34.04 -5.34
C LYS A 109 3.87 -35.06 -6.19
N ASP A 110 4.86 -35.68 -5.55
CA ASP A 110 5.48 -36.90 -6.02
C ASP A 110 4.42 -38.00 -5.89
N ASP A 111 3.52 -38.08 -6.89
CA ASP A 111 2.73 -39.27 -7.15
C ASP A 111 3.66 -40.30 -7.83
N SER A 112 4.58 -40.85 -7.05
CA SER A 112 5.28 -42.07 -7.41
C SER A 112 4.34 -43.26 -7.17
N ARG A 113 3.93 -43.86 -8.29
CA ARG A 113 3.15 -45.09 -8.43
C ARG A 113 3.81 -46.31 -7.78
#